data_AF-M4X5V3-F1
#
_entry.id   AF-M4X5V3-F1
#
_cell.length_a   1.000
_cell.length_b   1.000
_cell.length_c   1.000
_cell.angle_alpha   90.00
_cell.angle_beta   90.00
_cell.angle_gamma   90.00
#
_symmetry.space_group_name_H-M   'P 1'
#
loop_
_entity.id
_entity.type
_entity.pdbx_description
1 polymer ?
#
loop_
_entity_poly.entity_id
_entity_poly.type
_entity_poly.pdbx_seq_one_letter_code
_entity_poly.pdbx_strand_id
1 'polypeptide(L)' 'ERVANDGVITLEESKGFTTELDVVEGMQFDRGYASPYMITDSDKMEAVLDNPYILITDKKISNIQEIL' A
#
# COMPACT_ATOMS: atom_id res chain seq x y z
N GLU A 1 -9.52 -23.28 -2.77
CA GLU A 1 -8.83 -22.68 -3.93
C GLU A 1 -9.19 -21.21 -4.05
N ARG A 2 -8.62 -20.33 -3.23
CA ARG A 2 -8.96 -18.89 -3.26
C ARG A 2 -7.77 -17.94 -3.33
N VAL A 3 -6.56 -18.46 -3.37
CA VAL A 3 -5.35 -17.69 -3.60
C VAL A 3 -4.55 -18.47 -4.65
N ALA A 4 -4.41 -17.91 -5.86
CA ALA A 4 -3.46 -18.44 -6.84
C ALA A 4 -2.03 -18.19 -6.32
N ASN A 5 -1.04 -18.93 -6.82
CA ASN A 5 0.36 -18.92 -6.32
C ASN A 5 1.03 -17.52 -6.22
N ASP A 6 0.43 -16.46 -6.76
CA ASP A 6 0.94 -15.09 -6.76
C ASP A 6 0.27 -14.15 -5.73
N GLY A 7 -0.62 -14.66 -4.86
CA GLY A 7 -1.30 -13.84 -3.86
C GLY A 7 -0.42 -13.53 -2.64
N VAL A 8 -0.35 -12.26 -2.25
CA VAL A 8 0.30 -11.83 -1.01
C VAL A 8 -0.62 -12.15 0.18
N ILE A 9 -0.11 -12.90 1.16
CA ILE A 9 -0.84 -13.21 2.40
C ILE A 9 -0.22 -12.40 3.53
N THR A 10 -0.98 -11.46 4.09
CA THR A 10 -0.62 -10.75 5.31
C THR A 10 -1.36 -11.37 6.49
N LEU A 11 -0.62 -11.76 7.52
CA LEU A 11 -1.18 -12.30 8.76
C LEU A 11 -1.27 -11.16 9.78
N GLU A 12 -2.47 -10.73 10.13
CA GLU A 12 -2.71 -9.85 11.27
C GLU A 12 -3.11 -10.68 12.49
N GLU A 13 -2.48 -10.46 13.64
CA GLU A 13 -2.89 -11.10 14.89
C GLU A 13 -4.24 -10.52 15.36
N SER A 14 -5.35 -11.15 14.96
CA SER A 14 -6.67 -10.80 15.46
C SER A 14 -6.83 -11.29 16.92
N LYS A 15 -7.39 -10.44 17.79
CA LYS A 15 -7.65 -10.78 19.21
C LYS A 15 -8.89 -11.67 19.40
N GLY A 16 -9.45 -12.22 18.33
CA GLY A 16 -10.70 -13.00 18.33
C GLY A 16 -10.47 -14.50 18.20
N PHE A 17 -11.41 -15.31 18.69
CA PHE A 17 -11.39 -16.78 18.55
C PHE A 17 -11.72 -17.27 17.13
N THR A 18 -12.00 -16.36 16.20
CA THR A 18 -12.44 -16.65 14.83
C THR A 18 -11.37 -16.22 13.82
N THR A 19 -11.00 -17.14 12.92
CA THR A 19 -10.16 -16.85 11.76
C THR A 19 -11.02 -16.20 10.68
N GLU A 20 -10.76 -14.94 10.37
CA GLU A 20 -11.40 -14.21 9.27
C GLU A 20 -10.42 -14.14 8.10
N LEU A 21 -10.93 -14.37 6.88
CA LEU A 21 -10.14 -14.31 5.64
C LEU A 21 -10.77 -13.26 4.73
N ASP A 22 -10.12 -12.10 4.65
CA ASP A 22 -10.50 -11.04 3.72
C ASP A 22 -9.63 -11.12 2.46
N VAL A 23 -10.30 -11.16 1.30
CA VAL A 23 -9.65 -11.13 0.00
C VAL A 23 -9.79 -9.72 -0.56
N VAL A 24 -8.67 -9.00 -0.66
CA VAL A 24 -8.65 -7.65 -1.24
C VAL A 24 -8.23 -7.76 -2.70
N GLU A 25 -9.07 -7.25 -3.61
CA GLU A 25 -8.72 -7.11 -5.02
C GLU A 25 -7.83 -5.88 -5.19
N GLY A 26 -6.52 -6.10 -5.25
CA GLY A 26 -5.53 -5.02 -5.33
C GLY A 26 -4.11 -5.56 -5.48
N MET A 27 -3.15 -4.63 -5.53
CA MET A 27 -1.73 -4.95 -5.56
C MET A 27 -1.05 -4.26 -4.39
N GLN A 28 -0.27 -5.02 -3.62
CA GLN A 28 0.54 -4.51 -2.52
C GLN A 28 2.00 -4.47 -2.94
N PHE A 29 2.70 -3.43 -2.52
CA PHE A 29 4.14 -3.28 -2.71
C PHE A 29 4.83 -3.20 -1.34
N ASP A 30 6.04 -3.74 -1.25
CA ASP A 30 6.85 -3.69 -0.01
C ASP A 30 7.42 -2.28 0.30
N ARG A 31 7.19 -1.30 -0.58
CA ARG A 31 7.66 0.08 -0.40
C ARG A 31 6.52 0.99 0.06
N GLY A 32 6.71 1.62 1.22
CA GLY A 32 5.81 2.63 1.76
C GLY A 32 6.07 4.05 1.23
N TYR A 33 5.57 5.05 1.94
CA TYR A 33 5.76 6.46 1.60
C TYR A 33 7.22 6.92 1.70
N ALA A 34 7.63 7.83 0.82
CA ALA A 34 9.01 8.34 0.78
C ALA A 34 9.32 9.33 1.91
N SER A 35 8.30 9.94 2.51
CA SER A 35 8.42 10.97 3.54
C SER A 35 7.27 10.87 4.54
N PRO A 36 7.52 11.03 5.85
CA PRO A 36 6.46 11.01 6.88
C PRO A 36 5.36 12.06 6.65
N TYR A 37 5.65 13.13 5.92
CA TYR A 37 4.65 14.15 5.57
C TYR A 37 3.56 13.64 4.61
N MET A 38 3.70 12.43 4.06
CA MET A 38 2.70 11.79 3.22
C MET A 38 1.65 11.02 4.04
N ILE A 39 1.83 10.89 5.36
CA ILE A 39 0.86 10.22 6.24
C ILE A 39 -0.41 11.08 6.32
N THR A 40 -1.55 10.46 6.07
CA THR A 40 -2.87 11.09 6.18
C THR A 40 -3.63 10.59 7.41
N ASP A 41 -3.37 9.36 7.84
CA ASP A 41 -3.86 8.79 9.09
C ASP A 41 -2.68 8.62 10.04
N SER A 42 -2.53 9.59 10.95
CA SER A 42 -1.44 9.62 11.93
C SER A 42 -1.57 8.56 13.03
N ASP A 43 -2.78 8.06 13.29
CA ASP A 43 -3.02 7.06 14.34
C ASP A 43 -2.58 5.67 13.87
N LYS A 44 -2.82 5.37 12.59
CA LYS A 44 -2.40 4.12 11.94
C LYS A 44 -1.04 4.21 11.26
N MET A 45 -0.50 5.42 11.12
CA MET A 45 0.71 5.71 10.33
C MET A 45 0.57 5.30 8.85
N GLU A 46 -0.59 5.59 8.26
CA GLU A 46 -0.95 5.21 6.89
C GLU A 46 -1.14 6.42 5.98
N ALA A 47 -0.84 6.23 4.69
CA ALA A 47 -1.13 7.19 3.63
C ALA A 47 -2.33 6.67 2.82
N VAL A 48 -3.51 7.18 3.13
CA VAL A 48 -4.79 6.79 2.53
C VAL A 48 -5.23 7.89 1.56
N LEU A 49 -5.34 7.54 0.28
CA LEU A 49 -5.74 8.44 -0.80
C LEU A 49 -6.97 7.89 -1.51
N ASP A 50 -7.95 8.75 -1.79
CA ASP A 50 -9.12 8.39 -2.59
C ASP A 50 -8.89 8.72 -4.07
N ASN A 51 -9.15 7.75 -4.96
CA ASN A 51 -8.93 7.83 -6.41
C ASN A 51 -7.61 8.52 -6.83
N PRO A 52 -6.43 8.04 -6.36
CA PRO A 52 -5.16 8.70 -6.65
C PRO A 52 -4.70 8.49 -8.10
N TYR A 53 -4.02 9.49 -8.65
CA TYR A 53 -3.22 9.32 -9.86
C TYR A 53 -1.92 8.58 -9.54
N ILE A 54 -1.55 7.60 -10.36
CA ILE A 54 -0.32 6.81 -10.19
C ILE A 54 0.71 7.28 -11.23
N LEU A 55 1.83 7.82 -10.78
CA LEU A 55 2.98 8.14 -11.62
C LEU A 55 3.96 6.96 -11.64
N ILE A 56 4.22 6.41 -12.83
CA ILE A 56 5.19 5.34 -13.04
C ILE A 56 6.35 5.88 -13.86
N THR A 57 7.57 5.79 -13.32
CA THR A 57 8.80 6.20 -14.00
C THR A 57 9.94 5.23 -13.66
N ASP A 58 10.86 5.04 -14.60
CA ASP A 58 12.08 4.26 -14.45
C ASP A 58 13.28 5.10 -14.00
N LYS A 59 13.13 6.43 -13.95
CA LYS A 59 14.17 7.38 -13.57
C LYS A 59 14.02 7.85 -12.13
N LYS A 60 15.15 8.10 -11.47
CA LYS A 60 15.16 8.76 -10.17
C LYS A 60 14.74 10.22 -10.36
N ILE A 61 13.64 10.60 -9.72
CA ILE A 61 13.21 11.99 -9.62
C ILE A 61 14.14 12.70 -8.65
N SER A 62 14.91 13.67 -9.14
CA SER A 62 15.78 14.52 -8.31
C SER A 62 15.39 16.00 -8.36
N ASN A 63 14.73 16.41 -9.44
CA ASN A 63 14.26 17.77 -9.65
C ASN A 63 12.79 17.74 -10.08
N ILE A 64 11.98 18.64 -9.51
CA ILE A 64 10.56 18.78 -9.84
C ILE A 64 10.34 19.20 -11.30
N GLN A 65 11.30 19.89 -11.92
CA GLN A 65 11.24 20.28 -13.33
C GLN A 65 11.24 19.08 -14.29
N GLU A 66 11.61 17.88 -13.83
CA GLU A 66 11.56 16.66 -14.67
C GLU A 66 10.15 16.05 -14.75
N ILE A 67 9.21 16.52 -13.92
CA ILE A 67 7.81 16.03 -13.84
C ILE A 67 6.81 17.11 -14.29
N LEU A 68 7.23 18.38 -14.34
CA LEU A 68 6.43 19.51 -14.84
C LEU A 68 6.41 19.56 -16.36
#